data_AF-R6F6Q4-F1
#
_entry.id   AF-R6F6Q4-F1
#
_cell.length_a   1.000
_cell.length_b   1.000
_cell.length_c   1.000
_cell.angle_alpha   90.00
_cell.angle_beta   90.00
_cell.angle_gamma   90.00
#
_symmetry.space_group_name_H-M   'P 1'
#
loop_
_entity.id
_entity.type
_entity.pdbx_description
1 polymer ?
#
loop_
_entity_poly.entity_id
_entity_poly.type
_entity_poly.pdbx_seq_one_letter_code
_entity_poly.pdbx_strand_id
1 'polypeptide(L)'
;MKKATKCMMSALIAATAMLCSCGNSVDGYNFSGSGVLGSIPEARAKCYEAYHSEAGNMKKLMEKARDKHAINVSSDDFLKEFEKMQKRIHDKIGDDTRKALVDDMARLESGKDFPLEDKTGMKFGDISIIARVDTADAMGGYITVKLKRNDNSQITPELYYLGKAADGTVTDKGMAHFHSYQNLQFTIGENNAYSLDETLEDNDKYDKQMHYLLSLDSIATIELVDYATYFDYTDMRATTEGVGPVKIGAKISDMPDSCYIYCYKEEIPVNQPDMTVCEFSDKTHTILFTAIGDSKGKIKSIEVEKLPIKLGGKVVKTHLFVRDAVEILKDAAEWSYDSESQNAIASFEGGKVTISFGNQVFNESGWAKYQQLQKGAKGVKFDFNDFNDYDTFETYTIRAK
;
A
#
# COMPACT_ATOMS: atom_id res chain seq x y z
N MET A 1 -11.55 -21.70 51.60
CA MET A 1 -11.37 -21.64 50.12
C MET A 1 -11.11 -23.05 49.58
N LYS A 2 -11.91 -23.52 48.62
CA LYS A 2 -11.83 -24.89 48.06
C LYS A 2 -10.64 -25.02 47.10
N LYS A 3 -10.06 -26.22 47.01
CA LYS A 3 -8.88 -26.56 46.17
C LYS A 3 -9.07 -26.15 44.69
N ALA A 4 -10.30 -26.22 44.19
CA ALA A 4 -10.69 -25.77 42.85
C ALA A 4 -10.54 -24.26 42.64
N THR A 5 -10.83 -23.44 43.66
CA THR A 5 -10.69 -21.98 43.58
C THR A 5 -9.23 -21.53 43.57
N LYS A 6 -8.33 -22.30 44.20
CA LYS A 6 -6.88 -22.07 44.12
C LYS A 6 -6.34 -22.39 42.72
N CYS A 7 -6.71 -23.53 42.12
CA CYS A 7 -6.29 -23.86 40.75
C CYS A 7 -6.82 -22.87 39.71
N MET A 8 -8.04 -22.35 39.88
CA MET A 8 -8.60 -21.34 38.98
C MET A 8 -7.86 -20.00 39.10
N MET A 9 -7.51 -19.55 40.31
CA MET A 9 -6.67 -18.36 40.49
C MET A 9 -5.24 -18.57 39.99
N SER A 10 -4.65 -19.76 40.16
CA SER A 10 -3.31 -20.05 39.62
C SER A 10 -3.30 -20.10 38.09
N ALA A 11 -4.35 -20.64 37.48
CA ALA A 11 -4.52 -20.64 36.03
C ALA A 11 -4.83 -19.23 35.49
N LEU A 12 -5.60 -18.42 36.24
CA LEU A 12 -5.85 -17.03 35.88
C LEU A 12 -4.59 -16.17 36.05
N ILE A 13 -3.80 -16.37 37.10
CA ILE A 13 -2.51 -15.68 37.29
C ILE A 13 -1.49 -16.15 36.26
N ALA A 14 -1.46 -17.44 35.89
CA ALA A 14 -0.61 -17.93 34.80
C ALA A 14 -1.06 -17.40 33.43
N ALA A 15 -2.36 -17.26 33.18
CA ALA A 15 -2.90 -16.64 31.96
C ALA A 15 -2.67 -15.12 31.95
N THR A 16 -2.72 -14.45 33.10
CA THR A 16 -2.43 -13.01 33.21
C THR A 16 -0.92 -12.75 33.14
N ALA A 17 -0.08 -13.68 33.62
CA ALA A 17 1.38 -13.62 33.47
C ALA A 17 1.85 -14.02 32.05
N MET A 18 1.05 -14.79 31.29
CA MET A 18 1.26 -15.01 29.85
C MET A 18 0.69 -13.86 28.98
N LEU A 19 -0.29 -13.10 29.48
CA LEU A 19 -0.80 -11.87 28.86
C LEU A 19 -0.02 -10.60 29.25
N CYS A 20 0.84 -10.70 30.26
CA CYS A 20 1.96 -9.79 30.48
C CYS A 20 3.20 -10.39 29.80
N SER A 21 3.21 -10.50 28.47
CA SER A 21 4.52 -10.50 27.81
C SER A 21 5.18 -9.19 28.24
N CYS A 22 6.28 -9.30 28.99
CA CYS A 22 7.13 -8.18 29.30
C CYS A 22 7.63 -7.66 27.96
N GLY A 23 6.92 -6.67 27.39
CA GLY A 23 7.35 -6.07 26.14
C GLY A 23 8.76 -5.56 26.33
N ASN A 24 9.68 -5.99 25.47
CA ASN A 24 11.03 -5.48 25.51
C ASN A 24 10.99 -4.07 24.92
N SER A 25 11.27 -3.09 25.77
CA SER A 25 11.39 -1.70 25.33
C SER A 25 12.76 -1.50 24.68
N VAL A 26 12.77 -1.14 23.40
CA VAL A 26 13.96 -0.68 22.68
C VAL A 26 13.81 0.82 22.49
N ASP A 27 14.61 1.61 23.20
CA ASP A 27 14.59 3.09 23.10
C ASP A 27 13.19 3.73 23.25
N GLY A 28 12.36 3.18 24.15
CA GLY A 28 10.99 3.65 24.40
C GLY A 28 9.91 3.00 23.51
N TYR A 29 10.29 2.20 22.53
CA TYR A 29 9.39 1.42 21.66
C TYR A 29 9.14 0.04 22.24
N ASN A 30 7.88 -0.29 22.54
CA ASN A 30 7.51 -1.55 23.20
C ASN A 30 7.16 -2.63 22.18
N PHE A 31 8.02 -3.62 22.04
CA PHE A 31 7.79 -4.79 21.18
C PHE A 31 7.14 -5.92 21.98
N SER A 32 6.08 -6.49 21.42
CA SER A 32 5.34 -7.59 22.05
C SER A 32 5.93 -8.96 21.72
N GLY A 33 6.56 -9.10 20.54
CA GLY A 33 6.99 -10.38 19.98
C GLY A 33 5.83 -11.32 19.65
N SER A 34 4.58 -10.83 19.72
CA SER A 34 3.38 -11.66 19.60
C SER A 34 2.83 -11.76 18.19
N GLY A 35 3.29 -10.88 17.29
CA GLY A 35 2.90 -10.93 15.88
C GLY A 35 3.49 -12.11 15.12
N VAL A 36 3.07 -12.26 13.88
CA VAL A 36 3.44 -13.34 12.97
C VAL A 36 4.96 -13.48 12.85
N LEU A 37 5.68 -12.36 12.77
CA LEU A 37 7.14 -12.32 12.63
C LEU A 37 7.89 -12.64 13.94
N GLY A 38 7.19 -12.82 15.06
CA GLY A 38 7.79 -13.09 16.35
C GLY A 38 8.77 -11.99 16.79
N SER A 39 9.95 -12.39 17.25
CA SER A 39 11.02 -11.50 17.71
C SER A 39 11.79 -10.78 16.60
N ILE A 40 11.54 -11.08 15.32
CA ILE A 40 12.28 -10.47 14.19
C ILE A 40 12.23 -8.92 14.21
N PRO A 41 11.06 -8.26 14.37
CA PRO A 41 11.01 -6.81 14.40
C PRO A 41 11.73 -6.20 15.61
N GLU A 42 11.61 -6.81 16.79
CA GLU A 42 12.33 -6.39 17.99
C GLU A 42 13.85 -6.49 17.80
N ALA A 43 14.33 -7.61 17.24
CA ALA A 43 15.75 -7.82 17.01
C ALA A 43 16.31 -6.80 16.02
N ARG A 44 15.56 -6.50 14.96
CA ARG A 44 15.89 -5.41 14.03
C ARG A 44 15.94 -4.08 14.77
N ALA A 45 14.98 -3.79 15.62
CA ALA A 45 14.95 -2.55 16.39
C ALA A 45 16.19 -2.42 17.30
N LYS A 46 16.59 -3.51 17.98
CA LYS A 46 17.84 -3.56 18.75
C LYS A 46 19.07 -3.33 17.88
N CYS A 47 19.12 -3.85 16.66
CA CYS A 47 20.17 -3.53 15.70
C CYS A 47 20.19 -2.03 15.39
N TYR A 48 19.06 -1.45 14.98
CA TYR A 48 18.97 -0.02 14.66
C TYR A 48 19.38 0.88 15.85
N GLU A 49 18.92 0.57 17.07
CA GLU A 49 19.32 1.27 18.30
C GLU A 49 20.83 1.11 18.56
N ALA A 50 21.37 -0.10 18.43
CA ALA A 50 22.78 -0.36 18.68
C ALA A 50 23.69 0.40 17.72
N TYR A 51 23.30 0.50 16.44
CA TYR A 51 24.02 1.32 15.46
C TYR A 51 23.82 2.81 15.71
N HIS A 52 22.59 3.27 15.98
CA HIS A 52 22.29 4.68 16.25
C HIS A 52 23.06 5.22 17.47
N SER A 53 23.10 4.45 18.55
CA SER A 53 23.88 4.78 19.75
C SER A 53 25.40 4.77 19.52
N GLU A 54 25.91 4.07 18.50
CA GLU A 54 27.32 4.11 18.08
C GLU A 54 27.60 5.11 16.95
N ALA A 55 26.58 5.77 16.37
CA ALA A 55 26.74 6.67 15.22
C ALA A 55 27.72 7.82 15.50
N GLY A 56 27.68 8.39 16.71
CA GLY A 56 28.63 9.41 17.14
C GLY A 56 30.08 8.91 17.24
N ASN A 57 30.29 7.64 17.61
CA ASN A 57 31.61 7.02 17.61
C ASN A 57 32.09 6.74 16.18
N MET A 58 31.19 6.27 15.31
CA MET A 58 31.47 6.03 13.90
C MET A 58 31.84 7.32 13.16
N LYS A 59 31.10 8.41 13.38
CA LYS A 59 31.41 9.72 12.81
C LYS A 59 32.79 10.22 13.25
N LYS A 60 33.11 10.15 14.56
CA LYS A 60 34.44 10.52 15.08
C LYS A 60 35.55 9.64 14.50
N LEU A 61 35.29 8.35 14.28
CA LEU A 61 36.21 7.41 13.65
C LEU A 61 36.50 7.83 12.19
N MET A 62 35.45 8.16 11.43
CA MET A 62 35.54 8.62 10.04
C MET A 62 36.21 10.00 9.92
N GLU A 63 35.91 10.95 10.82
CA GLU A 63 36.56 12.27 10.87
C GLU A 63 38.07 12.14 11.14
N LYS A 64 38.46 11.30 12.11
CA LYS A 64 39.89 11.00 12.37
C LYS A 64 40.60 10.36 11.17
N ALA A 65 39.88 9.59 10.36
CA ALA A 65 40.39 9.01 9.13
C ALA A 65 40.53 10.05 8.00
N ARG A 66 39.69 11.09 7.99
CA ARG A 66 39.66 12.15 6.97
C ARG A 66 40.64 13.30 7.24
N ASP A 67 40.84 13.68 8.51
CA ASP A 67 41.71 14.80 8.92
C ASP A 67 43.21 14.53 8.70
N LYS A 68 43.59 13.26 8.50
CA LYS A 68 44.90 12.91 7.97
C LYS A 68 44.77 12.77 6.46
N HIS A 69 45.40 13.65 5.68
CA HIS A 69 45.60 13.49 4.22
C HIS A 69 46.48 12.27 3.87
N ALA A 70 46.22 11.12 4.46
CA ALA A 70 47.04 9.94 4.33
C ALA A 70 46.16 8.71 4.30
N ILE A 71 46.38 7.92 3.26
CA ILE A 71 46.05 6.51 3.06
C ILE A 71 46.55 5.59 4.23
N ASN A 72 46.94 6.16 5.38
CA ASN A 72 47.58 5.49 6.52
C ASN A 72 47.17 6.13 7.88
N VAL A 73 45.87 6.20 8.20
CA VAL A 73 45.54 5.56 9.49
C VAL A 73 45.92 4.11 9.23
N SER A 74 46.85 3.51 9.99
CA SER A 74 47.16 2.10 9.76
C SER A 74 45.81 1.38 9.67
N SER A 75 45.57 0.70 8.54
CA SER A 75 44.30 0.01 8.32
C SER A 75 43.91 -0.76 9.58
N ASP A 76 44.91 -1.29 10.28
CA ASP A 76 44.86 -1.95 11.59
C ASP A 76 44.21 -1.16 12.73
N ASP A 77 44.50 0.13 12.94
CA ASP A 77 43.91 0.88 14.07
C ASP A 77 42.45 1.21 13.81
N PHE A 78 42.12 1.54 12.55
CA PHE A 78 40.73 1.71 12.11
C PHE A 78 39.97 0.39 12.21
N LEU A 79 40.54 -0.71 11.70
CA LEU A 79 39.95 -2.05 11.75
C LEU A 79 39.75 -2.52 13.19
N LYS A 80 40.72 -2.32 14.09
CA LYS A 80 40.57 -2.68 15.52
C LYS A 80 39.44 -1.91 16.19
N GLU A 81 39.31 -0.62 15.92
CA GLU A 81 38.21 0.17 16.50
C GLU A 81 36.86 -0.18 15.88
N PHE A 82 36.82 -0.50 14.59
CA PHE A 82 35.63 -1.03 13.92
C PHE A 82 35.22 -2.40 14.47
N GLU A 83 36.16 -3.33 14.65
CA GLU A 83 35.92 -4.64 15.28
C GLU A 83 35.40 -4.50 16.71
N LYS A 84 35.99 -3.59 17.52
CA LYS A 84 35.49 -3.29 18.87
C LYS A 84 34.06 -2.76 18.83
N MET A 85 33.72 -1.93 17.84
CA MET A 85 32.38 -1.40 17.66
C MET A 85 31.39 -2.49 17.25
N GLN A 86 31.73 -3.34 16.27
CA GLN A 86 30.90 -4.50 15.90
C GLN A 86 30.68 -5.42 17.10
N LYS A 87 31.71 -5.66 17.91
CA LYS A 87 31.56 -6.42 19.16
C LYS A 87 30.58 -5.75 20.14
N ARG A 88 30.63 -4.43 20.32
CA ARG A 88 29.68 -3.72 21.17
C ARG A 88 28.24 -3.81 20.64
N ILE A 89 28.05 -3.72 19.33
CA ILE A 89 26.74 -3.90 18.68
C ILE A 89 26.24 -5.32 18.91
N HIS A 90 27.08 -6.33 18.68
CA HIS A 90 26.78 -7.73 18.94
C HIS A 90 26.40 -7.98 20.40
N ASP A 91 27.15 -7.42 21.35
CA ASP A 91 26.90 -7.53 22.78
C ASP A 91 25.57 -6.83 23.18
N LYS A 92 25.24 -5.69 22.55
CA LYS A 92 23.96 -4.97 22.77
C LYS A 92 22.75 -5.76 22.29
N ILE A 93 22.85 -6.46 21.16
CA ILE A 93 21.75 -7.30 20.65
C ILE A 93 21.45 -8.45 21.63
N GLY A 94 22.51 -9.07 22.18
CA GLY A 94 22.41 -10.09 23.22
C GLY A 94 22.05 -11.50 22.72
N ASP A 95 22.53 -12.51 23.43
CA ASP A 95 22.36 -13.94 23.07
C ASP A 95 20.91 -14.40 23.09
N ASP A 96 20.11 -13.88 24.03
CA ASP A 96 18.69 -14.22 24.15
C ASP A 96 17.90 -13.80 22.90
N THR A 97 18.17 -12.60 22.36
CA THR A 97 17.56 -12.10 21.13
C THR A 97 17.95 -12.99 19.93
N ARG A 98 19.23 -13.35 19.82
CA ARG A 98 19.71 -14.22 18.74
C ARG A 98 19.10 -15.61 18.79
N LYS A 99 18.94 -16.15 20.01
CA LYS A 99 18.27 -17.44 20.19
C LYS A 99 16.80 -17.36 19.79
N ALA A 100 16.09 -16.31 20.24
CA ALA A 100 14.69 -16.09 19.87
C ALA A 100 14.51 -15.98 18.34
N LEU A 101 15.42 -15.28 17.65
CA LEU A 101 15.43 -15.22 16.18
C LEU A 101 15.52 -16.61 15.53
N VAL A 102 16.45 -17.45 15.98
CA VAL A 102 16.60 -18.81 15.43
C VAL A 102 15.35 -19.66 15.67
N ASP A 103 14.78 -19.58 16.86
CA ASP A 103 13.55 -20.30 17.23
C ASP A 103 12.35 -19.82 16.38
N ASP A 104 12.21 -18.51 16.18
CA ASP A 104 11.16 -17.92 15.34
C ASP A 104 11.32 -18.23 13.86
N MET A 105 12.55 -18.24 13.34
CA MET A 105 12.83 -18.66 11.97
C MET A 105 12.39 -20.11 11.74
N ALA A 106 12.78 -21.02 12.64
CA ALA A 106 12.38 -22.43 12.56
C ALA A 106 10.86 -22.60 12.65
N ARG A 107 10.19 -21.84 13.54
CA ARG A 107 8.73 -21.81 13.66
C ARG A 107 8.08 -21.36 12.35
N LEU A 108 8.53 -20.25 11.78
CA LEU A 108 8.01 -19.69 10.54
C LEU A 108 8.20 -20.65 9.36
N GLU A 109 9.40 -21.20 9.20
CA GLU A 109 9.74 -22.12 8.10
C GLU A 109 8.99 -23.45 8.19
N SER A 110 8.53 -23.85 9.38
CA SER A 110 7.63 -25.00 9.53
C SER A 110 6.26 -24.79 8.87
N GLY A 111 5.84 -23.53 8.68
CA GLY A 111 4.58 -23.13 8.06
C GLY A 111 3.31 -23.49 8.83
N LYS A 112 3.41 -24.25 9.93
CA LYS A 112 2.27 -24.91 10.60
C LYS A 112 1.23 -23.92 11.16
N ASP A 113 1.67 -22.78 11.66
CA ASP A 113 0.84 -21.80 12.35
C ASP A 113 0.82 -20.44 11.63
N PHE A 114 1.09 -20.42 10.32
CA PHE A 114 1.09 -19.17 9.57
C PHE A 114 -0.35 -18.73 9.22
N PRO A 115 -0.82 -17.57 9.70
CA PRO A 115 -2.22 -17.18 9.62
C PRO A 115 -2.52 -16.48 8.27
N LEU A 116 -2.40 -17.23 7.18
CA LEU A 116 -2.78 -16.77 5.85
C LEU A 116 -4.26 -17.02 5.59
N GLU A 117 -5.01 -15.96 5.33
CA GLU A 117 -6.39 -16.00 4.88
C GLU A 117 -6.48 -15.70 3.38
N ASP A 118 -7.03 -16.62 2.60
CA ASP A 118 -7.31 -16.38 1.18
C ASP A 118 -8.71 -15.75 1.00
N LYS A 119 -8.74 -14.48 0.59
CA LYS A 119 -9.97 -13.75 0.24
C LYS A 119 -10.21 -13.67 -1.27
N THR A 120 -9.32 -14.25 -2.09
CA THR A 120 -9.38 -14.20 -3.55
C THR A 120 -10.29 -15.28 -4.14
N GLY A 121 -10.58 -16.33 -3.35
CA GLY A 121 -11.32 -17.51 -3.81
C GLY A 121 -10.49 -18.44 -4.71
N MET A 122 -9.21 -18.14 -4.94
CA MET A 122 -8.27 -19.07 -5.56
C MET A 122 -8.01 -20.25 -4.62
N LYS A 123 -7.47 -21.35 -5.17
CA LYS A 123 -7.09 -22.51 -4.36
C LYS A 123 -5.58 -22.67 -4.42
N PHE A 124 -4.90 -22.30 -3.34
CA PHE A 124 -3.49 -22.57 -3.15
C PHE A 124 -3.30 -23.93 -2.45
N GLY A 125 -2.24 -24.63 -2.84
CA GLY A 125 -1.75 -25.85 -2.20
C GLY A 125 -0.76 -25.48 -1.12
N ASP A 126 0.36 -26.21 -1.08
CA ASP A 126 1.36 -26.07 -0.03
C ASP A 126 1.92 -24.63 0.07
N ILE A 127 2.05 -24.18 1.31
CA ILE A 127 2.68 -22.92 1.68
C ILE A 127 4.13 -23.22 2.05
N SER A 128 5.07 -22.47 1.48
CA SER A 128 6.47 -22.48 1.88
C SER A 128 6.86 -21.09 2.35
N ILE A 129 7.42 -21.01 3.54
CA ILE A 129 7.86 -19.76 4.15
C ILE A 129 9.36 -19.83 4.33
N ILE A 130 10.06 -18.76 3.96
CA ILE A 130 11.49 -18.62 4.13
C ILE A 130 11.73 -17.36 4.95
N ALA A 131 12.26 -17.51 6.16
CA ALA A 131 12.65 -16.38 6.99
C ALA A 131 14.10 -16.00 6.69
N ARG A 132 14.38 -14.70 6.53
CA ARG A 132 15.70 -14.18 6.17
C ARG A 132 16.10 -13.05 7.11
N VAL A 133 16.99 -13.37 8.05
CA VAL A 133 17.59 -12.42 8.99
C VAL A 133 19.01 -12.87 9.28
N ASP A 134 19.95 -11.94 9.39
CA ASP A 134 21.27 -12.22 9.94
C ASP A 134 21.13 -12.48 11.44
N THR A 135 21.34 -13.72 11.88
CA THR A 135 21.17 -14.09 13.29
C THR A 135 22.28 -13.57 14.20
N ALA A 136 23.40 -13.09 13.67
CA ALA A 136 24.49 -12.53 14.48
C ALA A 136 24.20 -11.08 14.87
N ASP A 137 23.82 -10.28 13.87
CA ASP A 137 23.69 -8.82 14.00
C ASP A 137 22.25 -8.33 13.81
N ALA A 138 21.27 -9.24 13.66
CA ALA A 138 19.86 -8.94 13.41
C ALA A 138 19.62 -8.00 12.20
N MET A 139 20.58 -7.96 11.27
CA MET A 139 20.48 -7.20 10.04
C MET A 139 19.57 -7.91 9.03
N GLY A 140 18.87 -7.12 8.22
CA GLY A 140 17.79 -7.65 7.38
C GLY A 140 16.60 -8.07 8.24
N GLY A 141 15.87 -9.11 7.87
CA GLY A 141 14.74 -9.60 8.66
C GLY A 141 13.41 -9.41 7.97
N TYR A 142 13.14 -10.31 7.03
CA TYR A 142 11.86 -10.40 6.32
C TYR A 142 11.50 -11.86 6.09
N ILE A 143 10.24 -12.10 5.75
CA ILE A 143 9.78 -13.42 5.34
C ILE A 143 9.37 -13.39 3.87
N THR A 144 9.70 -14.46 3.15
CA THR A 144 9.17 -14.73 1.81
C THR A 144 8.13 -15.82 1.93
N VAL A 145 6.90 -15.53 1.51
CA VAL A 145 5.82 -16.51 1.43
C VAL A 145 5.68 -16.96 -0.01
N LYS A 146 5.71 -18.28 -0.22
CA LYS A 146 5.55 -18.92 -1.53
C LYS A 146 4.32 -19.82 -1.50
N LEU A 147 3.46 -19.64 -2.48
CA LEU A 147 2.21 -20.38 -2.62
C LEU A 147 2.17 -21.01 -4.01
N LYS A 148 1.85 -22.30 -4.08
CA LYS A 148 1.60 -22.98 -5.35
C LYS A 148 0.10 -23.07 -5.59
N ARG A 149 -0.41 -22.65 -6.74
CA ARG A 149 -1.83 -22.86 -7.07
C ARG A 149 -2.12 -24.34 -7.38
N ASN A 150 -3.34 -24.77 -7.08
CA ASN A 150 -3.79 -26.15 -7.33
C ASN A 150 -4.49 -26.33 -8.69
N ASP A 151 -4.67 -25.27 -9.46
CA ASP A 151 -5.26 -25.33 -10.79
C ASP A 151 -4.21 -25.25 -11.92
N ASN A 152 -4.66 -25.52 -13.15
CA ASN A 152 -3.85 -25.41 -14.36
C ASN A 152 -4.14 -24.10 -15.13
N SER A 153 -4.63 -23.07 -14.45
CA SER A 153 -4.91 -21.78 -15.09
C SER A 153 -3.61 -21.15 -15.60
N GLN A 154 -3.65 -20.67 -16.84
CA GLN A 154 -2.57 -19.86 -17.44
C GLN A 154 -2.77 -18.36 -17.18
N ILE A 155 -3.82 -17.98 -16.45
CA ILE A 155 -4.09 -16.58 -16.09
C ILE A 155 -3.48 -16.30 -14.72
N THR A 156 -2.72 -15.21 -14.62
CA THR A 156 -2.11 -14.74 -13.37
C THR A 156 -2.75 -13.39 -12.98
N PRO A 157 -3.78 -13.39 -12.11
CA PRO A 157 -4.34 -12.13 -11.65
C PRO A 157 -3.32 -11.34 -10.81
N GLU A 158 -3.50 -10.03 -10.77
CA GLU A 158 -2.78 -9.15 -9.84
C GLU A 158 -3.34 -9.39 -8.43
N LEU A 159 -2.49 -9.89 -7.52
CA LEU A 159 -2.86 -10.17 -6.13
C LEU A 159 -1.99 -9.35 -5.19
N TYR A 160 -2.50 -9.16 -3.97
CA TYR A 160 -1.88 -8.32 -2.94
C TYR A 160 -2.00 -8.99 -1.59
N TYR A 161 -1.11 -8.65 -0.66
CA TYR A 161 -1.27 -9.02 0.73
C TYR A 161 -1.58 -7.80 1.60
N LEU A 162 -2.34 -8.03 2.66
CA LEU A 162 -2.58 -7.09 3.75
C LEU A 162 -2.14 -7.76 5.06
N GLY A 163 -1.14 -7.19 5.73
CA GLY A 163 -0.81 -7.51 7.11
C GLY A 163 -1.72 -6.74 8.05
N LYS A 164 -2.46 -7.45 8.91
CA LYS A 164 -3.43 -6.85 9.83
C LYS A 164 -3.06 -7.11 11.28
N ALA A 165 -3.23 -6.09 12.10
CA ALA A 165 -3.20 -6.22 13.56
C ALA A 165 -4.45 -6.97 14.07
N ALA A 166 -4.41 -7.38 15.34
CA ALA A 166 -5.49 -8.15 15.96
C ALA A 166 -6.86 -7.44 15.98
N ASP A 167 -6.89 -6.11 15.90
CA ASP A 167 -8.11 -5.30 15.81
C ASP A 167 -8.63 -5.15 14.36
N GLY A 168 -7.91 -5.70 13.37
CA GLY A 168 -8.24 -5.64 11.95
C GLY A 168 -7.59 -4.46 11.20
N THR A 169 -6.83 -3.61 11.87
CA THR A 169 -6.10 -2.48 11.25
C THR A 169 -5.02 -3.00 10.31
N VAL A 170 -4.97 -2.49 9.07
CA VAL A 170 -3.89 -2.82 8.12
C VAL A 170 -2.63 -2.06 8.50
N THR A 171 -1.56 -2.79 8.83
CA THR A 171 -0.27 -2.23 9.30
C THR A 171 0.89 -2.47 8.35
N ASP A 172 0.73 -3.40 7.40
CA ASP A 172 1.66 -3.64 6.30
C ASP A 172 0.90 -4.11 5.05
N LYS A 173 1.45 -3.87 3.86
CA LYS A 173 0.78 -4.23 2.60
C LYS A 173 1.77 -4.28 1.44
N GLY A 174 1.49 -5.12 0.45
CA GLY A 174 2.33 -5.20 -0.74
C GLY A 174 1.73 -6.06 -1.84
N MET A 175 2.42 -6.10 -2.97
CA MET A 175 2.03 -6.89 -4.13
C MET A 175 2.50 -8.34 -3.99
N ALA A 176 1.68 -9.28 -4.45
CA ALA A 176 2.01 -10.68 -4.59
C ALA A 176 2.18 -11.04 -6.07
N HIS A 177 3.36 -11.54 -6.41
CA HIS A 177 3.80 -11.74 -7.79
C HIS A 177 3.86 -13.20 -8.18
N PHE A 178 3.28 -13.53 -9.32
CA PHE A 178 3.47 -14.82 -9.96
C PHE A 178 4.84 -14.86 -10.65
N HIS A 179 5.74 -15.70 -10.14
CA HIS A 179 7.03 -16.01 -10.79
C HIS A 179 6.88 -17.03 -11.92
N SER A 180 5.72 -17.68 -11.97
CA SER A 180 5.26 -18.56 -13.06
C SER A 180 3.74 -18.65 -12.97
N TYR A 181 3.11 -19.26 -13.97
CA TYR A 181 1.67 -19.53 -13.95
C TYR A 181 1.20 -20.35 -12.74
N GLN A 182 2.09 -20.97 -11.94
CA GLN A 182 1.67 -21.74 -10.78
C GLN A 182 2.19 -21.23 -9.43
N ASN A 183 3.23 -20.40 -9.42
CA ASN A 183 3.94 -20.04 -8.19
C ASN A 183 3.79 -18.56 -7.90
N LEU A 184 3.05 -18.25 -6.85
CA LEU A 184 2.88 -16.92 -6.28
C LEU A 184 3.91 -16.71 -5.17
N GLN A 185 4.45 -15.50 -5.07
CA GLN A 185 5.38 -15.13 -4.01
C GLN A 185 5.14 -13.69 -3.58
N PHE A 186 5.29 -13.42 -2.28
CA PHE A 186 5.37 -12.07 -1.74
C PHE A 186 6.30 -12.04 -0.53
N THR A 187 6.76 -10.84 -0.18
CA THR A 187 7.66 -10.61 0.95
C THR A 187 7.02 -9.65 1.94
N ILE A 188 7.21 -9.93 3.23
CA ILE A 188 6.72 -9.12 4.35
C ILE A 188 7.93 -8.63 5.13
N GLY A 189 8.05 -7.32 5.32
CA GLY A 189 9.15 -6.69 6.06
C GLY A 189 10.46 -6.47 5.29
N GLU A 190 10.52 -6.81 3.99
CA GLU A 190 11.74 -6.67 3.16
C GLU A 190 12.10 -5.21 2.89
N ASN A 191 11.10 -4.37 2.67
CA ASN A 191 11.32 -2.93 2.50
C ASN A 191 11.61 -2.30 3.86
N ASN A 192 12.76 -1.65 3.99
CA ASN A 192 12.96 -0.69 5.07
C ASN A 192 12.31 0.64 4.68
N ALA A 193 11.73 1.36 5.64
CA ALA A 193 11.31 2.75 5.40
C ALA A 193 12.53 3.62 5.08
N TYR A 194 13.66 3.34 5.73
CA TYR A 194 14.94 4.00 5.51
C TYR A 194 16.11 3.02 5.62
N SER A 195 17.17 3.26 4.85
CA SER A 195 18.41 2.51 5.01
C SER A 195 19.03 2.78 6.38
N LEU A 196 19.88 1.86 6.87
CA LEU A 196 20.55 2.03 8.15
C LEU A 196 21.32 3.36 8.20
N ASP A 197 22.14 3.66 7.18
CA ASP A 197 22.93 4.89 7.08
C ASP A 197 22.06 6.15 7.21
N GLU A 198 20.90 6.17 6.55
CA GLU A 198 19.96 7.29 6.65
C GLU A 198 19.39 7.49 8.05
N THR A 199 19.14 6.41 8.80
CA THR A 199 18.65 6.49 10.18
C THR A 199 19.73 6.93 11.17
N LEU A 200 21.01 6.74 10.86
CA LEU A 200 22.11 7.19 11.73
C LEU A 200 22.31 8.71 11.70
N GLU A 201 21.96 9.34 10.59
CA GLU A 201 22.19 10.76 10.35
C GLU A 201 20.97 11.63 10.71
N ASP A 202 19.79 11.02 10.85
CA ASP A 202 18.51 11.72 11.00
C ASP A 202 17.57 11.01 11.99
N ASN A 203 17.32 11.68 13.13
CA ASN A 203 16.43 11.17 14.17
C ASN A 203 14.97 11.00 13.69
N ASP A 204 14.49 11.82 12.75
CA ASP A 204 13.13 11.67 12.20
C ASP A 204 13.02 10.39 11.37
N LYS A 205 14.06 10.06 10.61
CA LYS A 205 14.11 8.79 9.85
C LYS A 205 14.25 7.58 10.78
N TYR A 206 15.05 7.69 11.84
CA TYR A 206 15.14 6.65 12.87
C TYR A 206 13.79 6.40 13.54
N ASP A 207 13.10 7.45 13.98
CA ASP A 207 11.79 7.37 14.64
C ASP A 207 10.75 6.69 13.74
N LYS A 208 10.69 7.09 12.46
CA LYS A 208 9.83 6.45 11.45
C LYS A 208 10.18 4.98 11.21
N GLN A 209 11.47 4.63 11.20
CA GLN A 209 11.91 3.25 11.07
C GLN A 209 11.49 2.40 12.28
N MET A 210 11.62 2.93 13.50
CA MET A 210 11.17 2.24 14.71
C MET A 210 9.65 2.05 14.73
N HIS A 211 8.88 3.05 14.29
CA HIS A 211 7.44 2.93 14.09
C HIS A 211 7.06 1.89 13.03
N TYR A 212 7.81 1.79 11.94
CA TYR A 212 7.62 0.74 10.95
C TYR A 212 7.88 -0.66 11.54
N LEU A 213 8.95 -0.84 12.32
CA LEU A 213 9.23 -2.11 12.98
C LEU A 213 8.14 -2.50 13.99
N LEU A 214 7.59 -1.54 14.74
CA LEU A 214 6.41 -1.78 15.58
C LEU A 214 5.18 -2.19 14.77
N SER A 215 4.97 -1.61 13.59
CA SER A 215 3.85 -1.99 12.73
C SER A 215 3.97 -3.45 12.29
N LEU A 216 5.19 -3.92 11.99
CA LEU A 216 5.47 -5.33 11.71
C LEU A 216 5.27 -6.25 12.93
N ASP A 217 5.67 -5.83 14.13
CA ASP A 217 5.47 -6.57 15.39
C ASP A 217 3.98 -6.82 15.69
N SER A 218 3.12 -5.90 15.24
CA SER A 218 1.67 -5.97 15.50
C SER A 218 0.90 -6.91 14.56
N ILE A 219 1.50 -7.38 13.46
CA ILE A 219 0.79 -8.19 12.46
C ILE A 219 0.32 -9.50 13.09
N ALA A 220 -0.99 -9.72 13.16
CA ALA A 220 -1.62 -10.92 13.67
C ALA A 220 -2.11 -11.86 12.55
N THR A 221 -2.55 -11.32 11.42
CA THR A 221 -3.05 -12.09 10.27
C THR A 221 -2.52 -11.53 8.96
N ILE A 222 -2.38 -12.40 7.95
CA ILE A 222 -2.06 -12.02 6.58
C ILE A 222 -3.25 -12.37 5.70
N GLU A 223 -3.83 -11.40 5.02
CA GLU A 223 -4.86 -11.64 4.01
C GLU A 223 -4.27 -11.55 2.61
N LEU A 224 -4.52 -12.55 1.78
CA LEU A 224 -4.31 -12.46 0.33
C LEU A 224 -5.61 -11.97 -0.32
N VAL A 225 -5.51 -10.87 -1.07
CA VAL A 225 -6.67 -10.14 -1.60
C VAL A 225 -6.46 -9.77 -3.07
N ASP A 226 -7.57 -9.44 -3.74
CA ASP A 226 -7.55 -8.88 -5.08
C ASP A 226 -7.28 -7.37 -5.07
N TYR A 227 -7.05 -6.80 -6.25
CA TYR A 227 -6.84 -5.34 -6.37
C TYR A 227 -8.04 -4.53 -5.88
N ALA A 228 -9.28 -5.03 -6.04
CA ALA A 228 -10.49 -4.29 -5.65
C ALA A 228 -10.60 -4.08 -4.13
N THR A 229 -10.13 -5.06 -3.36
CA THR A 229 -10.02 -4.98 -1.89
C THR A 229 -8.79 -4.16 -1.49
N TYR A 230 -7.63 -4.42 -2.12
CA TYR A 230 -6.40 -3.66 -1.88
C TYR A 230 -6.55 -2.15 -2.14
N PHE A 231 -7.43 -1.79 -3.09
CA PHE A 231 -7.69 -0.41 -3.47
C PHE A 231 -8.05 0.50 -2.30
N ASP A 232 -8.71 0.00 -1.25
CA ASP A 232 -9.07 0.82 -0.08
C ASP A 232 -7.85 1.20 0.79
N TYR A 233 -6.69 0.62 0.49
CA TYR A 233 -5.44 0.84 1.20
C TYR A 233 -4.34 1.44 0.30
N THR A 234 -4.58 1.71 -0.99
CA THR A 234 -3.58 2.38 -1.85
C THR A 234 -3.74 3.90 -1.86
N ASP A 235 -2.64 4.63 -1.92
CA ASP A 235 -2.65 6.09 -2.11
C ASP A 235 -2.82 6.47 -3.60
N MET A 236 -2.73 5.50 -4.51
CA MET A 236 -2.91 5.68 -5.95
C MET A 236 -4.37 5.43 -6.37
N ARG A 237 -5.30 6.25 -5.89
CA ARG A 237 -6.73 6.06 -6.16
C ARG A 237 -7.52 7.34 -6.29
N ALA A 238 -8.62 7.29 -7.04
CA ALA A 238 -9.72 8.23 -6.92
C ALA A 238 -10.87 7.62 -6.10
N THR A 239 -11.55 8.47 -5.34
CA THR A 239 -12.76 8.10 -4.59
C THR A 239 -13.93 8.95 -5.08
N THR A 240 -15.17 8.57 -4.75
CA THR A 240 -16.33 9.40 -5.11
C THR A 240 -16.44 10.70 -4.31
N GLU A 241 -15.57 10.88 -3.30
CA GLU A 241 -15.37 12.13 -2.58
C GLU A 241 -14.27 13.02 -3.20
N GLY A 242 -13.47 12.48 -4.13
CA GLY A 242 -12.38 13.16 -4.84
C GLY A 242 -11.08 12.34 -4.92
N VAL A 243 -10.04 12.97 -5.48
CA VAL A 243 -8.68 12.41 -5.57
C VAL A 243 -7.82 13.04 -4.47
N GLY A 244 -7.50 12.26 -3.43
CA GLY A 244 -6.59 12.68 -2.37
C GLY A 244 -6.94 14.06 -1.75
N PRO A 245 -5.98 14.99 -1.55
CA PRO A 245 -6.19 16.26 -0.84
C PRO A 245 -7.23 17.19 -1.50
N VAL A 246 -7.70 16.87 -2.70
CA VAL A 246 -8.70 17.63 -3.45
C VAL A 246 -10.09 17.13 -3.11
N LYS A 247 -10.84 17.97 -2.40
CA LYS A 247 -12.20 17.67 -1.93
C LYS A 247 -13.24 18.50 -2.67
N ILE A 248 -14.29 17.85 -3.13
CA ILE A 248 -15.47 18.54 -3.67
C ILE A 248 -15.99 19.56 -2.65
N GLY A 249 -16.24 20.80 -3.11
CA GLY A 249 -16.73 21.91 -2.28
C GLY A 249 -15.64 22.72 -1.56
N ALA A 250 -14.40 22.25 -1.50
CA ALA A 250 -13.27 23.06 -1.03
C ALA A 250 -12.97 24.19 -2.03
N LYS A 251 -12.36 25.28 -1.57
CA LYS A 251 -11.86 26.31 -2.48
C LYS A 251 -10.56 25.86 -3.12
N ILE A 252 -10.40 26.12 -4.41
CA ILE A 252 -9.16 25.86 -5.14
C ILE A 252 -7.98 26.64 -4.52
N SER A 253 -8.25 27.84 -3.97
CA SER A 253 -7.25 28.64 -3.25
C SER A 253 -6.67 27.97 -2.01
N ASP A 254 -7.40 27.04 -1.40
CA ASP A 254 -7.03 26.42 -0.13
C ASP A 254 -6.28 25.08 -0.37
N MET A 255 -6.02 24.74 -1.63
CA MET A 255 -5.29 23.52 -2.00
C MET A 255 -3.77 23.71 -1.75
N PRO A 256 -3.10 22.75 -1.08
CA PRO A 256 -1.65 22.84 -0.83
C PRO A 256 -0.87 22.90 -2.14
N ASP A 257 0.19 23.72 -2.17
CA ASP A 257 1.11 23.78 -3.33
C ASP A 257 1.94 22.49 -3.49
N SER A 258 2.03 21.68 -2.42
CA SER A 258 2.93 20.54 -2.28
C SER A 258 2.26 19.17 -2.30
N CYS A 259 1.00 19.06 -2.75
CA CYS A 259 0.38 17.76 -2.99
C CYS A 259 1.22 17.02 -4.03
N TYR A 260 2.01 16.01 -3.63
CA TYR A 260 2.90 15.29 -4.53
C TYR A 260 2.12 14.81 -5.75
N ILE A 261 2.58 15.25 -6.94
CA ILE A 261 1.88 15.46 -8.23
C ILE A 261 1.95 16.98 -8.52
N TYR A 262 2.99 17.42 -9.23
CA TYR A 262 3.27 18.80 -9.63
C TYR A 262 2.00 19.53 -10.07
N CYS A 263 1.54 20.44 -9.22
CA CYS A 263 0.38 21.28 -9.45
C CYS A 263 0.80 22.49 -10.28
N TYR A 264 0.25 22.61 -11.49
CA TYR A 264 0.35 23.84 -12.28
C TYR A 264 -0.98 24.58 -12.12
N LYS A 265 -0.95 25.64 -11.30
CA LYS A 265 -2.05 26.62 -11.23
C LYS A 265 -1.91 27.55 -12.44
N GLU A 266 -2.29 27.09 -13.61
CA GLU A 266 -2.53 28.00 -14.73
C GLU A 266 -3.98 28.50 -14.66
N GLU A 267 -4.18 29.81 -14.68
CA GLU A 267 -5.49 30.36 -15.07
C GLU A 267 -5.69 30.00 -16.54
N ILE A 268 -6.30 28.84 -16.80
CA ILE A 268 -6.63 28.45 -18.17
C ILE A 268 -7.55 29.56 -18.71
N PRO A 269 -7.24 30.16 -19.87
CA PRO A 269 -8.12 31.12 -20.53
C PRO A 269 -9.27 30.34 -21.16
N VAL A 270 -10.14 29.78 -20.33
CA VAL A 270 -11.39 29.18 -20.79
C VAL A 270 -12.29 30.34 -21.21
N ASN A 271 -12.98 30.22 -22.35
CA ASN A 271 -14.01 31.16 -22.81
C ASN A 271 -15.25 31.23 -21.86
N GLN A 272 -15.09 30.86 -20.59
CA GLN A 272 -16.06 31.00 -19.52
C GLN A 272 -15.38 31.81 -18.39
N PRO A 273 -15.66 33.11 -18.27
CA PRO A 273 -15.00 34.01 -17.31
C PRO A 273 -15.27 33.68 -15.82
N ASP A 274 -15.99 32.60 -15.55
CA ASP A 274 -16.53 32.18 -14.26
C ASP A 274 -16.05 30.78 -13.84
N MET A 275 -15.03 30.22 -14.50
CA MET A 275 -14.47 28.91 -14.16
C MET A 275 -13.01 29.02 -13.70
N THR A 276 -12.68 28.33 -12.61
CA THR A 276 -11.28 28.11 -12.19
C THR A 276 -10.93 26.65 -12.43
N VAL A 277 -9.80 26.40 -13.08
CA VAL A 277 -9.32 25.04 -13.39
C VAL A 277 -7.94 24.85 -12.79
N CYS A 278 -7.67 23.66 -12.24
CA CYS A 278 -6.38 23.31 -11.68
C CYS A 278 -5.99 21.91 -12.13
N GLU A 279 -4.83 21.78 -12.78
CA GLU A 279 -4.30 20.50 -13.27
C GLU A 279 -3.30 19.92 -12.27
N PHE A 280 -3.38 18.60 -12.09
CA PHE A 280 -2.53 17.84 -11.18
C PHE A 280 -1.80 16.76 -11.98
N SER A 281 -0.47 16.90 -12.12
CA SER A 281 0.38 16.02 -12.93
C SER A 281 1.46 15.30 -12.13
N ASP A 282 1.80 14.05 -12.46
CA ASP A 282 2.82 13.29 -11.73
C ASP A 282 4.25 13.85 -11.91
N LYS A 283 5.25 13.16 -11.35
CA LYS A 283 6.66 13.60 -11.46
C LYS A 283 7.24 13.61 -12.88
N THR A 284 6.53 12.98 -13.82
CA THR A 284 6.88 12.96 -15.24
C THR A 284 6.06 13.96 -16.05
N HIS A 285 5.33 14.86 -15.37
CA HIS A 285 4.40 15.83 -15.96
C HIS A 285 3.22 15.19 -16.69
N THR A 286 2.86 13.96 -16.33
CA THR A 286 1.65 13.31 -16.86
C THR A 286 0.44 13.72 -16.03
N ILE A 287 -0.59 14.29 -16.67
CA ILE A 287 -1.84 14.67 -16.00
C ILE A 287 -2.51 13.45 -15.38
N LEU A 288 -2.91 13.58 -14.12
CA LEU A 288 -3.64 12.56 -13.38
C LEU A 288 -5.12 12.93 -13.25
N PHE A 289 -5.40 14.19 -12.92
CA PHE A 289 -6.75 14.73 -12.83
C PHE A 289 -6.76 16.26 -12.89
N THR A 290 -7.93 16.82 -13.14
CA THR A 290 -8.21 18.24 -13.26
C THR A 290 -9.38 18.63 -12.35
N ALA A 291 -9.16 19.58 -11.45
CA ALA A 291 -10.21 20.13 -10.58
C ALA A 291 -10.86 21.35 -11.22
N ILE A 292 -12.19 21.38 -11.26
CA ILE A 292 -12.98 22.41 -11.91
C ILE A 292 -13.88 23.09 -10.87
N GLY A 293 -13.72 24.40 -10.72
CA GLY A 293 -14.43 25.24 -9.75
C GLY A 293 -15.50 26.13 -10.36
N ASP A 294 -16.45 26.56 -9.53
CA ASP A 294 -17.42 27.59 -9.86
C ASP A 294 -16.82 29.01 -9.84
N SER A 295 -17.63 30.03 -10.12
CA SER A 295 -17.24 31.45 -10.12
C SER A 295 -16.74 31.99 -8.78
N LYS A 296 -16.87 31.19 -7.70
CA LYS A 296 -16.35 31.51 -6.37
C LYS A 296 -15.10 30.67 -6.03
N GLY A 297 -14.57 29.94 -7.01
CA GLY A 297 -13.42 29.04 -6.87
C GLY A 297 -13.71 27.78 -6.06
N LYS A 298 -14.98 27.43 -5.79
CA LYS A 298 -15.31 26.18 -5.09
C LYS A 298 -15.35 25.02 -6.07
N ILE A 299 -14.62 23.95 -5.78
CA ILE A 299 -14.55 22.75 -6.62
C ILE A 299 -15.95 22.14 -6.76
N LYS A 300 -16.40 21.98 -8.01
CA LYS A 300 -17.70 21.37 -8.37
C LYS A 300 -17.54 19.99 -8.98
N SER A 301 -16.46 19.80 -9.72
CA SER A 301 -16.15 18.51 -10.34
C SER A 301 -14.65 18.28 -10.42
N ILE A 302 -14.30 17.01 -10.51
CA ILE A 302 -12.94 16.54 -10.75
C ILE A 302 -13.01 15.62 -11.96
N GLU A 303 -12.34 15.99 -13.04
CA GLU A 303 -12.12 15.11 -14.18
C GLU A 303 -10.85 14.31 -13.94
N VAL A 304 -10.91 12.99 -14.06
CA VAL A 304 -9.80 12.10 -13.74
C VAL A 304 -9.36 11.37 -15.01
N GLU A 305 -8.08 11.49 -15.32
CA GLU A 305 -7.46 10.90 -16.51
C GLU A 305 -6.71 9.63 -16.20
N LYS A 306 -5.93 9.55 -15.12
CA LYS A 306 -4.98 8.45 -14.87
C LYS A 306 -4.99 7.89 -13.46
N LEU A 307 -6.17 7.77 -12.87
CA LEU A 307 -6.35 7.08 -11.59
C LEU A 307 -7.48 6.06 -11.65
N PRO A 308 -7.29 4.86 -11.06
CA PRO A 308 -8.37 3.91 -10.95
C PRO A 308 -9.48 4.41 -10.02
N ILE A 309 -10.70 3.95 -10.29
CA ILE A 309 -11.89 4.23 -9.50
C ILE A 309 -12.55 2.94 -9.03
N LYS A 310 -13.09 2.94 -7.82
CA LYS A 310 -13.94 1.87 -7.28
C LYS A 310 -15.41 2.25 -7.42
N LEU A 311 -16.18 1.43 -8.13
CA LEU A 311 -17.62 1.58 -8.39
C LEU A 311 -18.33 0.27 -8.06
N GLY A 312 -19.26 0.30 -7.10
CA GLY A 312 -20.05 -0.89 -6.73
C GLY A 312 -19.20 -2.10 -6.30
N GLY A 313 -18.07 -1.85 -5.64
CA GLY A 313 -17.12 -2.90 -5.21
C GLY A 313 -16.13 -3.37 -6.28
N LYS A 314 -16.24 -2.87 -7.52
CA LYS A 314 -15.33 -3.21 -8.63
C LYS A 314 -14.41 -2.05 -8.93
N VAL A 315 -13.20 -2.32 -9.43
CA VAL A 315 -12.23 -1.28 -9.76
C VAL A 315 -11.98 -1.23 -11.26
N VAL A 316 -12.00 -0.04 -11.83
CA VAL A 316 -11.71 0.22 -13.24
C VAL A 316 -10.54 1.20 -13.32
N LYS A 317 -9.52 0.85 -14.11
CA LYS A 317 -8.40 1.74 -14.47
C LYS A 317 -8.79 2.50 -15.74
N THR A 318 -8.38 3.76 -15.85
CA THR A 318 -8.45 4.46 -17.15
C THR A 318 -7.45 3.85 -18.13
N HIS A 319 -7.63 4.14 -19.41
CA HIS A 319 -6.85 3.62 -20.54
C HIS A 319 -6.98 2.10 -20.78
N LEU A 320 -8.05 1.48 -20.26
CA LEU A 320 -8.43 0.10 -20.55
C LEU A 320 -9.51 0.10 -21.65
N PHE A 321 -9.66 -0.97 -22.45
CA PHE A 321 -10.66 -0.99 -23.53
C PHE A 321 -12.08 -0.74 -23.00
N VAL A 322 -12.85 0.10 -23.69
CA VAL A 322 -14.21 0.49 -23.25
C VAL A 322 -15.07 -0.73 -22.97
N ARG A 323 -15.01 -1.75 -23.83
CA ARG A 323 -15.76 -3.00 -23.65
C ARG A 323 -15.46 -3.72 -22.34
N ASP A 324 -14.19 -3.80 -21.90
CA ASP A 324 -13.87 -4.49 -20.65
C ASP A 324 -14.22 -3.62 -19.44
N ALA A 325 -14.06 -2.29 -19.55
CA ALA A 325 -14.54 -1.36 -18.51
C ALA A 325 -16.07 -1.50 -18.31
N VAL A 326 -16.83 -1.57 -19.39
CA VAL A 326 -18.29 -1.75 -19.33
C VAL A 326 -18.66 -3.14 -18.82
N GLU A 327 -17.97 -4.21 -19.21
CA GLU A 327 -18.22 -5.54 -18.65
C GLU A 327 -17.96 -5.60 -17.14
N ILE A 328 -16.88 -4.95 -16.68
CA ILE A 328 -16.63 -4.77 -15.25
C ILE A 328 -17.81 -4.01 -14.63
N LEU A 329 -18.30 -2.95 -15.25
CA LEU A 329 -19.33 -2.06 -14.68
C LEU A 329 -20.79 -2.43 -14.99
N LYS A 330 -21.06 -3.53 -15.70
CA LYS A 330 -22.28 -3.80 -16.50
C LYS A 330 -23.66 -3.56 -15.87
N ASP A 331 -23.76 -3.61 -14.55
CA ASP A 331 -25.02 -3.41 -13.81
C ASP A 331 -25.04 -2.15 -12.92
N ALA A 332 -23.96 -1.38 -12.92
CA ALA A 332 -23.78 -0.24 -12.01
C ALA A 332 -24.18 1.10 -12.64
N ALA A 333 -24.40 1.15 -13.96
CA ALA A 333 -24.59 2.38 -14.71
C ALA A 333 -26.07 2.70 -14.98
N GLU A 334 -26.46 3.95 -14.74
CA GLU A 334 -27.63 4.59 -15.33
C GLU A 334 -27.20 5.34 -16.60
N TRP A 335 -27.81 4.99 -17.74
CA TRP A 335 -27.45 5.59 -19.02
C TRP A 335 -28.41 6.71 -19.42
N SER A 336 -27.84 7.82 -19.88
CA SER A 336 -28.55 8.95 -20.44
C SER A 336 -27.83 9.52 -21.67
N TYR A 337 -28.46 10.47 -22.34
CA TYR A 337 -27.89 11.19 -23.46
C TYR A 337 -27.71 12.66 -23.09
N ASP A 338 -26.51 13.19 -23.33
CA ASP A 338 -26.24 14.61 -23.24
C ASP A 338 -26.35 15.23 -24.64
N SER A 339 -27.33 16.11 -24.83
CA SER A 339 -27.57 16.77 -26.11
C SER A 339 -26.53 17.82 -26.46
N GLU A 340 -25.87 18.42 -25.46
CA GLU A 340 -24.87 19.48 -25.70
C GLU A 340 -23.58 18.89 -26.26
N SER A 341 -23.06 17.84 -25.60
CA SER A 341 -21.84 17.15 -26.03
C SER A 341 -22.08 16.03 -27.05
N GLN A 342 -23.35 15.66 -27.30
CA GLN A 342 -23.76 14.51 -28.13
C GLN A 342 -23.20 13.16 -27.64
N ASN A 343 -22.95 13.04 -26.34
CA ASN A 343 -22.38 11.84 -25.73
C ASN A 343 -23.44 10.97 -25.06
N ALA A 344 -23.18 9.67 -25.01
CA ALA A 344 -23.83 8.79 -24.04
C ALA A 344 -23.15 8.97 -22.68
N ILE A 345 -23.95 9.18 -21.64
CA ILE A 345 -23.46 9.38 -20.27
C ILE A 345 -23.81 8.15 -19.45
N ALA A 346 -22.79 7.46 -18.93
CA ALA A 346 -22.95 6.44 -17.90
C ALA A 346 -22.76 7.09 -16.52
N SER A 347 -23.80 7.04 -15.70
CA SER A 347 -23.82 7.61 -14.35
C SER A 347 -23.84 6.53 -13.28
N PHE A 348 -23.03 6.69 -12.23
CA PHE A 348 -22.87 5.73 -11.14
C PHE A 348 -23.09 6.39 -9.77
N GLU A 349 -23.37 5.59 -8.74
CA GLU A 349 -23.61 6.04 -7.36
C GLU A 349 -24.67 7.17 -7.25
N GLY A 350 -25.72 7.10 -8.08
CA GLY A 350 -26.74 8.13 -8.15
C GLY A 350 -26.23 9.46 -8.70
N GLY A 351 -25.41 9.41 -9.75
CA GLY A 351 -24.93 10.57 -10.51
C GLY A 351 -23.61 11.20 -10.04
N LYS A 352 -22.98 10.64 -8.99
CA LYS A 352 -21.72 11.19 -8.46
C LYS A 352 -20.54 10.99 -9.40
N VAL A 353 -20.51 9.86 -10.10
CA VAL A 353 -19.45 9.56 -11.07
C VAL A 353 -20.12 9.43 -12.42
N THR A 354 -19.61 10.16 -13.40
CA THR A 354 -20.12 10.16 -14.77
C THR A 354 -19.00 9.85 -15.75
N ILE A 355 -19.28 9.01 -16.73
CA ILE A 355 -18.41 8.71 -17.85
C ILE A 355 -19.11 9.14 -19.13
N SER A 356 -18.41 9.89 -19.98
CA SER A 356 -18.91 10.32 -21.27
C SER A 356 -18.32 9.45 -22.38
N PHE A 357 -19.18 8.90 -23.23
CA PHE A 357 -18.79 8.10 -24.38
C PHE A 357 -19.23 8.79 -25.67
N GLY A 358 -18.27 9.08 -26.54
CA GLY A 358 -18.52 9.61 -27.88
C GLY A 358 -19.23 8.58 -28.77
N ASN A 359 -19.87 9.04 -29.85
CA ASN A 359 -20.60 8.15 -30.76
C ASN A 359 -19.72 7.11 -31.47
N GLN A 360 -18.45 7.43 -31.69
CA GLN A 360 -17.50 6.61 -32.43
C GLN A 360 -17.08 5.32 -31.70
N VAL A 361 -17.37 5.20 -30.39
CA VAL A 361 -16.96 4.03 -29.59
C VAL A 361 -17.89 2.83 -29.80
N PHE A 362 -19.07 3.05 -30.38
CA PHE A 362 -20.09 2.03 -30.57
C PHE A 362 -19.93 1.35 -31.92
N ASN A 363 -20.12 0.03 -31.94
CA ASN A 363 -20.29 -0.72 -33.18
C ASN A 363 -21.76 -0.68 -33.66
N GLU A 364 -22.13 -1.43 -34.69
CA GLU A 364 -23.51 -1.41 -35.23
C GLU A 364 -24.60 -1.72 -34.18
N SER A 365 -24.35 -2.68 -33.27
CA SER A 365 -25.28 -3.03 -32.19
C SER A 365 -25.39 -1.89 -31.17
N GLY A 366 -24.25 -1.39 -30.70
CA GLY A 366 -24.21 -0.29 -29.75
C GLY A 366 -24.81 0.99 -30.32
N TRP A 367 -24.61 1.24 -31.61
CA TRP A 367 -25.15 2.40 -32.30
C TRP A 367 -26.68 2.43 -32.26
N ALA A 368 -27.32 1.27 -32.46
CA ALA A 368 -28.77 1.18 -32.36
C ALA A 368 -29.28 1.49 -30.93
N LYS A 369 -28.53 1.11 -29.88
CA LYS A 369 -28.85 1.44 -28.48
C LYS A 369 -28.60 2.92 -28.17
N TYR A 370 -27.50 3.48 -28.66
CA TYR A 370 -27.20 4.92 -28.57
C TYR A 370 -28.31 5.77 -29.21
N GLN A 371 -28.81 5.39 -30.40
CA GLN A 371 -29.92 6.09 -31.04
C GLN A 371 -31.24 6.01 -30.23
N GLN A 372 -31.44 4.97 -29.43
CA GLN A 372 -32.58 4.90 -28.52
C GLN A 372 -32.45 5.93 -27.40
N LEU A 373 -31.25 6.06 -26.80
CA LEU A 373 -30.97 7.09 -25.80
C LEU A 373 -31.18 8.50 -26.34
N GLN A 374 -30.72 8.78 -27.57
CA GLN A 374 -30.96 10.06 -28.24
C GLN A 374 -32.44 10.41 -28.37
N LYS A 375 -33.29 9.39 -28.52
CA LYS A 375 -34.76 9.54 -28.60
C LYS A 375 -35.45 9.58 -27.22
N GLY A 376 -34.68 9.62 -26.13
CA GLY A 376 -35.18 9.70 -24.77
C GLY A 376 -35.61 8.35 -24.16
N ALA A 377 -35.19 7.22 -24.74
CA ALA A 377 -35.44 5.92 -24.14
C ALA A 377 -34.77 5.80 -22.76
N LYS A 378 -35.47 5.19 -21.80
CA LYS A 378 -34.97 4.95 -20.45
C LYS A 378 -34.62 3.48 -20.27
N GLY A 379 -33.66 3.18 -19.39
CA GLY A 379 -33.28 1.81 -19.05
C GLY A 379 -32.52 1.08 -20.17
N VAL A 380 -31.96 1.82 -21.13
CA VAL A 380 -31.05 1.25 -22.13
C VAL A 380 -29.80 0.72 -21.42
N LYS A 381 -29.40 -0.50 -21.75
CA LYS A 381 -28.20 -1.15 -21.21
C LYS A 381 -27.23 -1.50 -22.33
N PHE A 382 -25.99 -1.06 -22.17
CA PHE A 382 -24.89 -1.49 -23.02
C PHE A 382 -24.18 -2.69 -22.41
N ASP A 383 -23.70 -3.58 -23.27
CA ASP A 383 -22.91 -4.76 -22.92
C ASP A 383 -21.60 -4.80 -23.71
N PHE A 384 -20.73 -5.74 -23.36
CA PHE A 384 -19.41 -5.90 -23.95
C PHE A 384 -19.41 -5.85 -25.50
N ASN A 385 -20.43 -6.43 -26.15
CA ASN A 385 -20.48 -6.57 -27.60
C ASN A 385 -21.04 -5.34 -28.32
N ASP A 386 -21.32 -4.24 -27.63
CA ASP A 386 -21.82 -3.00 -28.23
C ASP A 386 -20.71 -2.02 -28.64
N PHE A 387 -19.46 -2.30 -28.25
CA PHE A 387 -18.34 -1.39 -28.39
C PHE A 387 -17.35 -1.87 -29.44
N ASN A 388 -16.58 -0.92 -29.99
CA ASN A 388 -15.45 -1.24 -30.85
C ASN A 388 -14.25 -1.74 -30.03
N ASP A 389 -13.44 -2.59 -30.67
CA ASP A 389 -12.37 -3.33 -30.00
C ASP A 389 -11.13 -2.49 -29.65
N TYR A 390 -11.03 -1.27 -30.19
CA TYR A 390 -9.83 -0.43 -30.10
C TYR A 390 -10.03 0.85 -29.29
N ASP A 391 -11.25 1.17 -28.88
CA ASP A 391 -11.53 2.38 -28.11
C ASP A 391 -11.23 2.16 -26.63
N THR A 392 -10.58 3.13 -26.00
CA THR A 392 -10.18 3.08 -24.59
C THR A 392 -11.05 3.97 -23.71
N PHE A 393 -11.27 3.52 -22.49
CA PHE A 393 -11.93 4.25 -21.43
C PHE A 393 -10.95 5.27 -20.84
N GLU A 394 -11.00 6.52 -21.30
CA GLU A 394 -9.94 7.50 -21.05
C GLU A 394 -10.15 8.31 -19.76
N THR A 395 -11.36 8.82 -19.53
CA THR A 395 -11.62 9.75 -18.41
C THR A 395 -12.96 9.48 -17.73
N TYR A 396 -13.09 9.98 -16.50
CA TYR A 396 -14.37 10.07 -15.80
C TYR A 396 -14.43 11.33 -14.95
N THR A 397 -15.65 11.79 -14.65
CA THR A 397 -15.86 12.96 -13.81
C THR A 397 -16.51 12.57 -12.49
N ILE A 398 -15.96 13.06 -11.38
CA ILE A 398 -16.58 13.03 -10.05
C ILE A 398 -17.26 14.37 -9.80
N ARG A 399 -18.51 14.37 -9.33
CA ARG A 399 -19.32 15.57 -9.10
C ARG A 399 -19.89 15.60 -7.68
N ALA A 400 -20.13 16.81 -7.18
CA ALA A 400 -21.04 17.01 -6.06
C ALA A 400 -22.44 16.54 -6.43
N LYS A 401 -23.18 15.96 -5.46
CA LYS A 401 -24.62 15.77 -5.62
C LYS A 401 -25.37 17.09 -5.67
#